data_AF-A0A816EKX2-F1
#
_entry.id   AF-A0A816EKX2-F1
#
_cell.length_a   1.000
_cell.length_b   1.000
_cell.length_c   1.000
_cell.angle_alpha   90.00
_cell.angle_beta   90.00
_cell.angle_gamma   90.00
#
_symmetry.space_group_name_H-M   'P 1'
#
loop_
_entity.id
_entity.type
_entity.pdbx_description
1 polymer ?
#
loop_
_entity_poly.entity_id
_entity_poly.type
_entity_poly.pdbx_seq_one_letter_code
_entity_poly.pdbx_strand_id
1 'polypeptide(L)'
;KGDTSGGSNLNELSGPNGCYIDPSNGNIYVADNGNSRALRFPSGSTNTTNGTIVAGGNGSGPNANQLSNPRGVVVDQSGNVFVTDNS
;
A
#
# COMPACT_ATOMS: atom_id res chain seq x y z
N LYS A 1 16.00 12.71 1.14
CA LYS A 1 15.12 13.79 0.64
C LYS A 1 13.99 13.11 -0.10
N GLY A 2 12.83 12.94 0.56
CA GLY A 2 11.60 12.50 -0.08
C GLY A 2 10.98 13.68 -0.79
N ASP A 3 10.51 13.46 -2.02
CA ASP A 3 9.70 14.43 -2.74
C ASP A 3 8.40 14.64 -1.96
N THR A 4 8.04 15.90 -1.73
CA THR A 4 6.86 16.33 -0.98
C THR A 4 5.61 16.49 -1.85
N SER A 5 5.70 16.14 -3.14
CA SER A 5 4.51 15.99 -3.98
C SER A 5 3.92 14.60 -3.76
N GLY A 6 2.78 14.53 -3.07
CA GLY A 6 1.98 13.31 -3.07
C GLY A 6 1.70 12.92 -4.52
N GLY A 7 1.98 11.67 -4.87
CA GLY A 7 1.99 11.23 -6.26
C GLY A 7 1.43 9.83 -6.41
N SER A 8 1.04 9.49 -7.63
CA SER A 8 0.38 8.22 -7.96
C SER A 8 1.31 7.21 -8.61
N ASN A 9 2.58 7.54 -8.85
CA ASN A 9 3.57 6.58 -9.34
C ASN A 9 3.79 5.47 -8.29
N LEU A 10 4.32 4.31 -8.71
CA LEU A 10 4.47 3.16 -7.81
C LEU A 10 5.56 3.35 -6.74
N ASN A 11 6.45 4.33 -6.91
CA ASN A 11 7.46 4.75 -5.94
C ASN A 11 7.04 6.02 -5.15
N GLU A 12 5.81 6.49 -5.34
CA GLU A 12 5.23 7.65 -4.67
C GLU A 12 4.01 7.22 -3.83
N LEU A 13 3.72 7.99 -2.79
CA LEU A 13 2.57 7.78 -1.90
C LEU A 13 1.79 9.08 -1.79
N SER A 14 0.48 8.98 -1.55
CA SER A 14 -0.43 10.09 -1.33
C SER A 14 -1.24 9.81 -0.07
N GLY A 15 -0.89 10.52 1.02
CA GLY A 15 -1.56 10.36 2.32
C GLY A 15 -1.60 8.91 2.84
N PRO A 16 -0.47 8.19 3.00
CA PRO A 16 -0.51 6.84 3.52
C PRO A 16 -0.98 6.82 4.98
N ASN A 17 -1.89 5.90 5.32
CA ASN A 17 -2.52 5.85 6.66
C ASN A 17 -1.90 4.79 7.59
N GLY A 18 -1.29 3.75 7.03
CA GLY A 18 -0.74 2.65 7.80
C GLY A 18 0.25 1.82 7.02
N CYS A 19 1.15 1.15 7.75
CA CYS A 19 2.13 0.25 7.16
C CYS A 19 2.32 -1.00 8.03
N TYR A 20 2.86 -2.04 7.41
CA TYR A 20 3.22 -3.30 8.06
C TYR A 20 4.54 -3.82 7.48
N ILE A 21 5.44 -4.27 8.36
CA ILE A 21 6.68 -4.92 7.95
C ILE A 21 6.50 -6.41 8.24
N ASP A 22 6.59 -7.23 7.19
CA ASP A 22 6.50 -8.68 7.34
C ASP A 22 7.79 -9.22 7.97
N PRO A 23 7.73 -9.82 9.18
CA PRO A 23 8.93 -10.27 9.89
C PRO A 23 9.62 -11.45 9.22
N SER A 24 8.95 -12.17 8.31
CA SER A 24 9.54 -13.35 7.64
C SER A 24 10.52 -12.98 6.53
N ASN A 25 10.35 -11.81 5.89
CA ASN A 25 11.11 -11.42 4.70
C ASN A 25 11.49 -9.92 4.67
N GLY A 26 10.98 -9.10 5.59
CA GLY A 26 11.24 -7.67 5.68
C GLY A 26 10.52 -6.82 4.63
N ASN A 27 9.56 -7.37 3.89
CA ASN A 27 8.75 -6.61 2.94
C ASN A 27 7.88 -5.59 3.70
N ILE A 28 7.76 -4.40 3.12
CA ILE A 28 6.98 -3.29 3.67
C ILE A 28 5.70 -3.18 2.87
N TYR A 29 4.56 -3.20 3.56
CA TYR A 29 3.24 -2.98 2.98
C TYR A 29 2.71 -1.63 3.45
N VAL A 30 2.10 -0.86 2.56
CA VAL A 30 1.60 0.49 2.84
C VAL A 30 0.17 0.62 2.34
N ALA A 31 -0.73 1.08 3.20
CA ALA A 31 -2.06 1.55 2.83
C ALA A 31 -1.97 3.00 2.33
N ASP A 32 -2.04 3.17 1.02
CA ASP A 32 -1.84 4.44 0.31
C ASP A 32 -3.21 5.07 0.00
N ASN A 33 -3.76 5.77 1.01
CA ASN A 33 -5.16 6.19 1.05
C ASN A 33 -5.54 7.12 -0.09
N GLY A 34 -4.75 8.17 -0.33
CA GLY A 34 -5.01 9.15 -1.39
C GLY A 34 -4.94 8.56 -2.80
N ASN A 35 -4.40 7.36 -2.96
CA ASN A 35 -4.36 6.61 -4.22
C ASN A 35 -5.28 5.38 -4.22
N SER A 36 -6.13 5.18 -3.21
CA SER A 36 -7.10 4.08 -3.15
C SER A 36 -6.46 2.70 -3.38
N ARG A 37 -5.27 2.46 -2.81
CA ARG A 37 -4.48 1.23 -3.05
C ARG A 37 -3.68 0.80 -1.84
N ALA A 38 -3.23 -0.45 -1.87
CA ALA A 38 -2.16 -0.94 -1.01
C ALA A 38 -0.96 -1.36 -1.85
N LEU A 39 0.23 -0.96 -1.44
CA LEU A 39 1.50 -1.26 -2.11
C LEU A 39 2.37 -2.17 -1.24
N ARG A 40 3.16 -3.03 -1.89
CA ARG A 40 4.27 -3.79 -1.28
C ARG A 40 5.60 -3.33 -1.85
N PHE A 41 6.56 -3.12 -0.96
CA PHE A 41 7.96 -2.83 -1.27
C PHE A 41 8.84 -3.96 -0.71
N PRO A 42 9.76 -4.53 -1.49
CA PRO A 42 10.72 -5.51 -0.98
C PRO A 42 11.62 -4.94 0.13
N SER A 43 12.16 -5.81 1.00
CA SER A 43 13.19 -5.41 1.95
C SER A 43 14.37 -4.72 1.24
N GLY A 44 14.87 -3.63 1.82
CA GLY A 44 15.95 -2.83 1.23
C GLY A 44 15.52 -1.87 0.11
N SER A 45 14.21 -1.69 -0.13
CA SER A 45 13.70 -0.71 -1.09
C SER A 45 14.18 0.72 -0.79
N THR A 46 14.44 1.49 -1.83
CA THR A 46 14.81 2.91 -1.77
C THR A 46 13.67 3.79 -2.34
N ASN A 47 13.85 5.10 -2.32
CA ASN A 47 12.90 6.06 -2.90
C ASN A 47 12.74 5.95 -4.43
N THR A 48 13.58 5.16 -5.10
CA THR A 48 13.47 4.87 -6.53
C THR A 48 12.90 3.48 -6.81
N THR A 49 12.61 2.69 -5.77
CA THR A 49 12.01 1.36 -5.93
C THR A 49 10.52 1.51 -6.17
N ASN A 50 10.03 0.96 -7.28
CA ASN A 50 8.59 0.84 -7.52
C ASN A 50 7.99 -0.23 -6.61
N GLY A 51 6.90 0.12 -5.94
CA GLY A 51 6.05 -0.83 -5.23
C GLY A 51 5.24 -1.70 -6.19
N THR A 52 4.68 -2.78 -5.65
CA THR A 52 3.70 -3.63 -6.34
C THR A 52 2.33 -3.40 -5.73
N ILE A 53 1.31 -3.12 -6.53
CA ILE A 53 -0.08 -3.06 -6.03
C ILE A 53 -0.49 -4.47 -5.59
N VAL A 54 -0.92 -4.59 -4.34
CA VAL A 54 -1.40 -5.86 -3.75
C VAL A 54 -2.90 -5.85 -3.48
N ALA A 55 -3.53 -4.67 -3.44
CA ALA A 55 -4.98 -4.50 -3.37
C ALA A 55 -5.39 -3.09 -3.86
N GLY A 56 -6.61 -2.95 -4.37
CA GLY A 56 -7.14 -1.68 -4.88
C GLY A 56 -6.47 -1.21 -6.16
N GLY A 57 -6.31 0.10 -6.31
CA GLY A 57 -5.68 0.74 -7.49
C GLY A 57 -6.61 0.97 -8.67
N ASN A 58 -7.90 0.58 -8.57
CA ASN A 58 -8.93 0.82 -9.58
C ASN A 58 -9.91 1.93 -9.15
N GLY A 59 -9.41 2.90 -8.37
CA GLY A 59 -10.20 3.98 -7.77
C GLY A 59 -10.95 3.57 -6.50
N SER A 60 -11.63 4.56 -5.92
CA SER A 60 -12.51 4.40 -4.76
C SER A 60 -13.85 3.78 -5.17
N GLY A 61 -14.35 2.82 -4.39
CA GLY A 61 -15.65 2.22 -4.63
C GLY A 61 -15.86 0.87 -3.92
N PRO A 62 -17.07 0.29 -4.03
CA PRO A 62 -17.45 -0.93 -3.32
C PRO A 62 -17.10 -2.23 -4.08
N ASN A 63 -16.57 -2.13 -5.30
CA ASN A 63 -16.23 -3.33 -6.07
C ASN A 63 -15.01 -4.04 -5.49
N ALA A 64 -14.90 -5.36 -5.68
CA ALA A 64 -13.86 -6.18 -5.08
C ALA A 64 -12.41 -5.75 -5.39
N ASN A 65 -12.19 -5.01 -6.48
CA ASN A 65 -10.88 -4.50 -6.90
C ASN A 65 -10.68 -3.01 -6.59
N GLN A 66 -11.57 -2.40 -5.81
CA GLN A 66 -11.53 -0.99 -5.40
C GLN A 66 -11.33 -0.89 -3.88
N LEU A 67 -10.77 0.22 -3.42
CA LEU A 67 -10.60 0.56 -2.01
C LEU A 67 -10.98 2.01 -1.80
N SER A 68 -11.87 2.30 -0.87
CA SER A 68 -12.37 3.67 -0.68
C SER A 68 -11.50 4.48 0.27
N ASN A 69 -11.21 3.93 1.45
CA ASN A 69 -10.29 4.54 2.41
C ASN A 69 -9.44 3.46 3.09
N PRO A 70 -8.40 2.93 2.42
CA PRO A 70 -7.52 1.96 3.06
C PRO A 70 -6.78 2.62 4.23
N ARG A 71 -6.81 1.97 5.40
CA ARG A 71 -6.20 2.50 6.63
C ARG A 71 -5.12 1.60 7.21
N GLY A 72 -5.44 0.34 7.44
CA GLY A 72 -4.53 -0.68 7.92
C GLY A 72 -4.23 -1.71 6.83
N VAL A 73 -3.04 -2.29 6.90
CA VAL A 73 -2.61 -3.43 6.10
C VAL A 73 -1.89 -4.41 7.02
N VAL A 74 -2.17 -5.70 6.91
CA VAL A 74 -1.44 -6.78 7.60
C VAL A 74 -1.26 -7.96 6.66
N VAL A 75 -0.27 -8.79 6.95
CA VAL A 75 0.00 -10.02 6.19
C VAL A 75 0.10 -11.19 7.15
N ASP A 76 -0.60 -12.29 6.84
CA ASP A 76 -0.52 -13.51 7.62
C ASP A 76 0.71 -14.36 7.26
N GLN A 77 0.92 -15.47 7.99
CA GLN A 77 2.04 -16.37 7.75
C GLN A 77 2.00 -17.11 6.40
N SER A 78 0.84 -17.14 5.73
CA SER A 78 0.67 -17.71 4.39
C SER A 78 0.89 -16.67 3.28
N GLY A 79 1.14 -15.42 3.64
CA GLY A 79 1.34 -14.32 2.70
C GLY A 79 0.04 -13.66 2.21
N ASN A 80 -1.10 -13.96 2.83
CA ASN A 80 -2.35 -13.28 2.49
C ASN A 80 -2.34 -11.84 3.01
N VAL A 81 -2.72 -10.89 2.16
CA VAL A 81 -2.76 -9.46 2.50
C VAL A 81 -4.19 -9.07 2.87
N PHE A 82 -4.37 -8.51 4.06
CA PHE A 82 -5.64 -7.97 4.52
C PHE A 82 -5.53 -6.45 4.63
N VAL A 83 -6.48 -5.74 4.02
CA VAL A 83 -6.53 -4.28 4.04
C VAL A 83 -7.86 -3.87 4.64
N THR A 84 -7.85 -3.01 5.66
CA THR A 84 -9.09 -2.45 6.20
C THR A 84 -9.54 -1.32 5.31
N ASP A 85 -10.71 -1.47 4.68
CA ASP A 85 -11.37 -0.42 3.92
C ASP A 85 -12.45 0.25 4.77
N ASN A 86 -12.50 1.58 4.74
CA ASN A 86 -13.53 2.37 5.41
C ASN A 86 -14.39 3.02 4.33
N SER A 87 -15.44 2.30 3.92
CA SER A 87 -16.42 2.71 2.91
C SER A 87 -17.55 3.52 3.50
#